data_AF-A0A285L8F3-F1
#
_entry.id   AF-A0A285L8F3-F1
#
_cell.length_a   1.000
_cell.length_b   1.000
_cell.length_c   1.000
_cell.angle_alpha   90.00
_cell.angle_beta   90.00
_cell.angle_gamma   90.00
#
_symmetry.space_group_name_H-M   'P 1'
#
loop_
_entity.id
_entity.type
_entity.pdbx_description
1 polymer ?
#
loop_
_entity_poly.entity_id
_entity_poly.type
_entity_poly.pdbx_seq_one_letter_code
_entity_poly.pdbx_strand_id
1 'polypeptide(L)'
;MASARALFLHEGKRAGMLYPHDFHRTAKCKHVTVAGSVGVHASREHGSAFYSGLMNCSNVWTCAVCAAKVQERRRLEVAQAVEWAAAEGLQCVMVTLTFPHYVWHKLAELLEQQSVALEKLREGSPWTKFKERNGYRGLIRSLELTLGGHGWHPHTHELWVVGSHVDAEVMKETVLRRWKSSCARAGLLDLGDAAQVAAFEAHAVDIKGWCTASDYLAKQDDSRNWGVDAEIAKASTKQGRAKGKHPFGLLKLYQEGDQKAGGQFLEYAAAIHGKRQLYWSPGLKDLVGVNDLTDKEVNEEEREAADLLGLLDLADWWLIRKSPRHKAKILNLAESNGGWPAIQDFIRSLRAHQPAHEALPEP
;
A
#
# COMPACT_ATOMS: atom_id res chain seq x y z
N MET A 1 -6.89 10.45 -1.79
CA MET A 1 -7.45 10.29 -0.42
C MET A 1 -8.88 10.81 -0.32
N ALA A 2 -9.20 11.99 -0.88
CA ALA A 2 -10.56 12.54 -0.86
C ALA A 2 -11.64 11.57 -1.41
N SER A 3 -11.38 10.87 -2.52
CA SER A 3 -12.33 9.94 -3.14
C SER A 3 -12.61 8.70 -2.29
N ALA A 4 -11.59 8.08 -1.68
CA ALA A 4 -11.77 6.98 -0.73
C ALA A 4 -12.63 7.40 0.47
N ARG A 5 -12.33 8.58 1.03
CA ARG A 5 -13.11 9.13 2.15
C ARG A 5 -14.57 9.37 1.75
N ALA A 6 -14.81 10.01 0.60
CA ALA A 6 -16.16 10.28 0.12
C ALA A 6 -16.97 8.99 -0.05
N LEU A 7 -16.36 7.96 -0.65
CA LEU A 7 -16.95 6.64 -0.81
C LEU A 7 -17.30 5.99 0.52
N PHE A 8 -16.37 5.95 1.49
CA PHE A 8 -16.64 5.37 2.80
C PHE A 8 -17.68 6.15 3.63
N LEU A 9 -17.73 7.48 3.49
CA LEU A 9 -18.79 8.28 4.11
C LEU A 9 -20.15 7.99 3.51
N HIS A 10 -20.23 7.82 2.18
CA HIS A 10 -21.46 7.43 1.51
C HIS A 10 -21.97 6.10 2.04
N GLU A 11 -21.07 5.11 2.17
CA GLU A 11 -21.40 3.81 2.75
C GLU A 11 -21.85 3.90 4.21
N GLY A 12 -21.17 4.69 5.04
CA GLY A 12 -21.60 4.90 6.43
C GLY A 12 -22.99 5.54 6.54
N LYS A 13 -23.33 6.48 5.66
CA LYS A 13 -24.68 7.07 5.58
C LYS A 13 -25.71 6.04 5.14
N ARG A 14 -25.39 5.25 4.11
CA ARG A 14 -26.25 4.17 3.60
C ARG A 14 -26.52 3.10 4.66
N ALA A 15 -25.54 2.83 5.52
CA ALA A 15 -25.65 1.91 6.64
C ALA A 15 -26.36 2.52 7.88
N GLY A 16 -26.81 3.78 7.83
CA GLY A 16 -27.51 4.44 8.94
C GLY A 16 -26.63 4.73 10.15
N MET A 17 -25.30 4.83 9.98
CA MET A 17 -24.38 5.12 11.09
C MET A 17 -24.55 6.55 11.60
N LEU A 18 -24.61 6.72 12.92
CA LEU A 18 -24.64 8.05 13.57
C LEU A 18 -23.47 8.93 13.11
N TYR A 19 -22.28 8.34 13.03
CA TYR A 19 -21.08 8.97 12.49
C TYR A 19 -20.63 8.21 11.24
N PRO A 20 -21.00 8.67 10.03
CA PRO A 20 -20.69 7.95 8.78
C PRO A 20 -19.21 7.65 8.53
N HIS A 21 -18.30 8.40 9.16
CA HIS A 21 -16.86 8.18 9.06
C HIS A 21 -16.37 6.97 9.89
N ASP A 22 -17.23 6.36 10.71
CA ASP A 22 -16.95 5.11 11.43
C ASP A 22 -16.99 3.88 10.54
N PHE A 23 -17.61 3.97 9.35
CA PHE A 23 -17.66 2.86 8.38
C PHE A 23 -16.28 2.29 8.06
N HIS A 24 -15.26 3.16 7.93
CA HIS A 24 -13.90 2.72 7.70
C HIS A 24 -12.89 3.75 8.22
N ARG A 25 -11.85 3.28 8.94
CA ARG A 25 -10.84 4.16 9.58
C ARG A 25 -10.16 5.16 8.62
N THR A 26 -10.04 4.82 7.34
CA THR A 26 -9.52 5.73 6.30
C THR A 26 -10.36 7.00 6.15
N ALA A 27 -11.67 6.96 6.43
CA ALA A 27 -12.53 8.14 6.38
C ALA A 27 -12.20 9.17 7.48
N LYS A 28 -11.55 8.74 8.57
CA LYS A 28 -11.07 9.59 9.67
C LYS A 28 -9.70 10.22 9.37
N CYS A 29 -8.90 9.56 8.52
CA CYS A 29 -7.49 9.90 8.30
C CYS A 29 -7.30 11.35 7.84
N LYS A 30 -6.46 12.11 8.54
CA LYS A 30 -6.17 13.54 8.30
C LYS A 30 -7.43 14.43 8.28
N HIS A 31 -8.50 14.04 8.96
CA HIS A 31 -9.77 14.80 9.03
C HIS A 31 -10.31 14.92 10.45
N VAL A 32 -10.26 13.84 11.22
CA VAL A 32 -10.68 13.82 12.63
C VAL A 32 -9.48 14.22 13.48
N THR A 33 -9.70 15.12 14.44
CA THR A 33 -8.67 15.52 15.41
C THR A 33 -8.52 14.41 16.45
N VAL A 34 -7.28 14.16 16.88
CA VAL A 34 -6.98 13.28 18.03
C VAL A 34 -6.46 14.07 19.23
N ALA A 35 -6.41 15.39 19.08
CA ALA A 35 -6.09 16.37 20.09
C ALA A 35 -7.17 17.47 20.10
N GLY A 36 -7.15 18.34 21.11
CA GLY A 36 -8.04 19.51 21.19
C GLY A 36 -7.74 20.62 20.17
N SER A 37 -6.65 20.48 19.39
CA SER A 37 -6.20 21.44 18.38
C SER A 37 -5.42 20.75 17.26
N VAL A 38 -5.25 21.44 16.13
CA VAL A 38 -4.45 20.97 14.99
C VAL A 38 -3.22 21.86 14.84
N GLY A 39 -2.03 21.31 15.02
CA GLY A 39 -0.79 22.06 14.83
C GLY A 39 -0.41 22.16 13.36
N VAL A 40 0.05 23.34 12.94
CA VAL A 40 0.65 23.57 11.62
C VAL A 40 2.15 23.69 11.79
N HIS A 41 2.88 22.83 11.10
CA HIS A 41 4.34 22.75 11.17
C HIS A 41 4.96 23.11 9.82
N ALA A 42 6.15 23.70 9.85
CA ALA A 42 6.96 23.93 8.66
C ALA A 42 8.42 23.52 8.89
N SER A 43 8.97 22.77 7.94
CA SER A 43 10.41 22.49 7.86
C SER A 43 11.05 23.46 6.88
N ARG A 44 11.92 24.34 7.38
CA ARG A 44 12.72 25.23 6.53
C ARG A 44 13.78 24.49 5.73
N GLU A 45 14.28 23.38 6.29
CA GLU A 45 15.30 22.55 5.66
C GLU A 45 14.77 21.86 4.40
N HIS A 46 13.55 21.33 4.47
CA HIS A 46 12.94 20.56 3.39
C HIS A 46 11.92 21.35 2.56
N GLY A 47 11.65 22.61 2.92
CA GLY A 47 10.67 23.45 2.24
C GLY A 47 9.26 22.87 2.25
N SER A 48 8.89 22.20 3.35
CA SER A 48 7.65 21.43 3.47
C SER A 48 6.84 21.86 4.69
N ALA A 49 5.51 21.72 4.62
CA ALA A 49 4.63 21.92 5.77
C ALA A 49 3.65 20.76 5.97
N PHE A 50 3.24 20.54 7.22
CA PHE A 50 2.29 19.50 7.55
C PHE A 50 1.41 19.81 8.76
N TYR A 51 0.34 19.03 8.89
CA TYR A 51 -0.56 19.07 10.05
C TYR A 51 -0.23 17.97 11.06
N SER A 52 -0.31 18.31 12.34
CA SER A 52 -0.27 17.41 13.50
C SER A 52 -1.60 17.43 14.27
N GLY A 53 -1.78 16.54 15.25
CA GLY A 53 -3.03 16.45 16.02
C GLY A 53 -4.21 15.85 15.26
N LEU A 54 -3.96 15.21 14.11
CA LEU A 54 -4.96 14.55 13.27
C LEU A 54 -4.79 13.03 13.28
N MET A 55 -5.91 12.32 13.19
CA MET A 55 -5.93 10.86 13.11
C MET A 55 -5.12 10.35 11.91
N ASN A 56 -4.22 9.39 12.16
CA ASN A 56 -3.50 8.64 11.15
C ASN A 56 -4.07 7.22 11.10
N CYS A 57 -4.66 6.82 9.97
CA CYS A 57 -5.29 5.49 9.89
C CYS A 57 -4.29 4.35 9.69
N SER A 58 -3.05 4.64 9.29
CA SER A 58 -1.98 3.65 9.05
C SER A 58 -2.44 2.48 8.17
N ASN A 59 -3.37 2.73 7.24
CA ASN A 59 -3.92 1.71 6.34
C ASN A 59 -3.24 1.81 4.98
N VAL A 60 -2.36 0.86 4.69
CA VAL A 60 -1.57 0.81 3.45
C VAL A 60 -2.39 0.43 2.21
N TRP A 61 -3.59 -0.11 2.39
CA TRP A 61 -4.41 -0.61 1.30
C TRP A 61 -5.40 0.40 0.77
N THR A 62 -6.04 1.15 1.66
CA THR A 62 -7.17 2.03 1.30
C THR A 62 -6.83 3.52 1.45
N CYS A 63 -5.70 3.86 2.08
CA CYS A 63 -5.27 5.24 2.27
C CYS A 63 -3.95 5.53 1.58
N ALA A 64 -4.00 6.15 0.40
CA ALA A 64 -2.81 6.53 -0.36
C ALA A 64 -1.79 7.38 0.45
N VAL A 65 -2.25 8.17 1.42
CA VAL A 65 -1.36 8.99 2.28
C VAL A 65 -0.55 8.12 3.24
N CYS A 66 -1.22 7.20 3.96
CA CYS A 66 -0.52 6.31 4.88
C CYS A 66 0.29 5.24 4.13
N ALA A 67 -0.23 4.76 2.99
CA ALA A 67 0.46 3.81 2.12
C ALA A 67 1.81 4.38 1.66
N ALA A 68 1.85 5.60 1.12
CA ALA A 68 3.08 6.22 0.66
C ALA A 68 4.12 6.33 1.79
N LYS A 69 3.72 6.84 2.96
CA LYS A 69 4.61 7.00 4.12
C LYS A 69 5.15 5.69 4.66
N VAL A 70 4.28 4.68 4.85
CA VAL A 70 4.70 3.37 5.36
C VAL A 70 5.60 2.67 4.36
N GLN A 71 5.22 2.64 3.07
CA GLN A 71 6.03 1.98 2.04
C GLN A 71 7.42 2.58 1.90
N GLU A 72 7.55 3.90 1.98
CA GLU A 72 8.85 4.57 1.90
C GLU A 72 9.78 4.15 3.04
N ARG A 73 9.22 4.00 4.25
CA ARG A 73 9.99 3.53 5.41
C ARG A 73 10.33 2.05 5.32
N ARG A 74 9.38 1.21 4.87
CA ARG A 74 9.62 -0.23 4.65
C ARG A 74 10.63 -0.51 3.55
N ARG A 75 10.74 0.37 2.54
CA ARG A 75 11.75 0.28 1.49
C ARG A 75 13.17 0.27 2.04
N LEU A 76 13.43 1.08 3.08
CA LEU A 76 14.74 1.09 3.75
C LEU A 76 15.02 -0.25 4.47
N GLU A 77 14.01 -0.84 5.10
CA GLU A 77 14.14 -2.16 5.74
C GLU A 77 14.49 -3.24 4.72
N VAL A 78 13.86 -3.21 3.53
CA VAL A 78 14.15 -4.17 2.47
C VAL A 78 15.55 -3.97 1.89
N ALA A 79 15.97 -2.72 1.68
CA ALA A 79 17.33 -2.40 1.23
C ALA A 79 18.37 -2.95 2.22
N GLN A 80 18.16 -2.73 3.53
CA GLN A 80 19.00 -3.29 4.58
C GLN A 80 19.08 -4.81 4.53
N ALA A 81 17.98 -5.52 4.24
CA ALA A 81 18.01 -6.98 4.09
C ALA A 81 18.82 -7.46 2.90
N VAL A 82 18.79 -6.73 1.77
CA VAL A 82 19.62 -7.06 0.60
C VAL A 82 21.10 -6.84 0.91
N GLU A 83 21.43 -5.73 1.55
CA GLU A 83 22.81 -5.41 1.96
C GLU A 83 23.34 -6.42 2.97
N TRP A 84 22.53 -6.78 3.98
CA TRP A 84 22.85 -7.83 4.93
C TRP A 84 23.11 -9.17 4.24
N ALA A 85 22.24 -9.59 3.32
CA ALA A 85 22.44 -10.84 2.59
C ALA A 85 23.76 -10.85 1.82
N ALA A 86 24.10 -9.74 1.15
CA ALA A 86 25.38 -9.62 0.44
C ALA A 86 26.58 -9.69 1.39
N ALA A 87 26.52 -9.03 2.55
CA ALA A 87 27.57 -9.07 3.56
C ALA A 87 27.81 -10.48 4.15
N GLU A 88 26.75 -11.28 4.25
CA GLU A 88 26.80 -12.68 4.70
C GLU A 88 27.20 -13.68 3.59
N GLY A 89 27.54 -13.20 2.38
CA GLY A 89 27.87 -14.07 1.25
C GLY A 89 26.67 -14.87 0.71
N LEU A 90 25.45 -14.39 0.98
CA LEU A 90 24.18 -14.94 0.51
C LEU A 90 23.73 -14.19 -0.76
N GLN A 91 22.72 -14.73 -1.43
CA GLN A 91 22.04 -14.04 -2.52
C GLN A 91 20.55 -13.86 -2.22
N CYS A 92 19.99 -12.79 -2.76
CA CYS A 92 18.55 -12.58 -2.82
C CYS A 92 18.02 -13.06 -4.17
N VAL A 93 17.01 -13.93 -4.14
CA VAL A 93 16.29 -14.42 -5.31
C VAL A 93 14.89 -13.83 -5.31
N MET A 94 14.53 -13.09 -6.35
CA MET A 94 13.17 -12.58 -6.53
C MET A 94 12.30 -13.68 -7.11
N VAL A 95 11.22 -14.05 -6.41
CA VAL A 95 10.24 -15.06 -6.80
C VAL A 95 8.89 -14.39 -6.97
N THR A 96 8.38 -14.35 -8.20
CA THR A 96 7.04 -13.87 -8.51
C THR A 96 6.11 -15.05 -8.66
N LEU A 97 5.01 -15.05 -7.89
CA LEU A 97 4.00 -16.11 -7.93
C LEU A 97 2.66 -15.50 -8.33
N THR A 98 2.08 -16.03 -9.40
CA THR A 98 0.73 -15.71 -9.87
C THR A 98 -0.06 -16.98 -10.18
N PHE A 99 -1.35 -16.86 -10.46
CA PHE A 99 -2.24 -17.99 -10.71
C PHE A 99 -3.37 -17.59 -11.69
N PRO A 100 -4.06 -18.57 -12.31
CA PRO A 100 -5.20 -18.33 -13.18
C PRO A 100 -6.33 -17.61 -12.45
N HIS A 101 -6.90 -16.59 -13.09
CA HIS A 101 -8.02 -15.83 -12.54
C HIS A 101 -8.97 -15.41 -13.67
N TYR A 102 -10.23 -15.18 -13.31
CA TYR A 102 -11.28 -14.86 -14.26
C TYR A 102 -12.18 -13.75 -13.72
N VAL A 103 -12.95 -13.13 -14.64
CA VAL A 103 -13.79 -11.96 -14.33
C VAL A 103 -14.88 -12.24 -13.29
N TRP A 104 -15.31 -13.50 -13.15
CA TRP A 104 -16.33 -13.92 -12.19
C TRP A 104 -15.77 -14.28 -10.81
N HIS A 105 -14.44 -14.36 -10.64
CA HIS A 105 -13.84 -14.66 -9.34
C HIS A 105 -13.94 -13.45 -8.42
N LYS A 106 -14.44 -13.68 -7.20
CA LYS A 106 -14.42 -12.67 -6.15
C LYS A 106 -13.03 -12.55 -5.56
N LEU A 107 -12.62 -11.32 -5.24
CA LEU A 107 -11.28 -11.09 -4.70
C LEU A 107 -11.03 -11.84 -3.37
N ALA A 108 -12.03 -11.88 -2.49
CA ALA A 108 -11.91 -12.55 -1.20
C ALA A 108 -11.64 -14.06 -1.35
N GLU A 109 -12.30 -14.71 -2.30
CA GLU A 109 -12.11 -16.13 -2.61
C GLU A 109 -10.70 -16.38 -3.16
N LEU A 110 -10.24 -15.56 -4.11
CA LEU A 110 -8.88 -15.65 -4.65
C LEU A 110 -7.80 -15.47 -3.58
N LEU A 111 -7.99 -14.51 -2.67
CA LEU A 111 -7.03 -14.24 -1.59
C LEU A 111 -6.97 -15.40 -0.58
N GLU A 112 -8.09 -16.05 -0.31
CA GLU A 112 -8.14 -17.24 0.55
C GLU A 112 -7.42 -18.41 -0.10
N GLN A 113 -7.77 -18.72 -1.35
CA GLN A 113 -7.12 -19.79 -2.11
C GLN A 113 -5.61 -19.53 -2.29
N GLN A 114 -5.20 -18.27 -2.54
CA GLN A 114 -3.79 -17.89 -2.61
C GLN A 114 -3.08 -18.15 -1.27
N SER A 115 -3.70 -17.80 -0.14
CA SER A 115 -3.14 -18.04 1.19
C SER A 115 -2.87 -19.53 1.40
N VAL A 116 -3.85 -20.37 1.09
CA VAL A 116 -3.73 -21.84 1.15
C VAL A 116 -2.64 -22.35 0.20
N ALA A 117 -2.55 -21.85 -1.03
CA ALA A 117 -1.51 -22.24 -1.96
C ALA A 117 -0.10 -21.86 -1.47
N LEU A 118 0.07 -20.67 -0.88
CA LEU A 118 1.36 -20.21 -0.35
C LEU A 118 1.79 -21.00 0.89
N GLU A 119 0.85 -21.41 1.73
CA GLU A 119 1.10 -22.35 2.83
C GLU A 119 1.59 -23.69 2.27
N LYS A 120 0.84 -24.27 1.33
CA LYS A 120 1.18 -25.55 0.67
C LYS A 120 2.52 -25.53 -0.05
N LEU A 121 2.90 -24.39 -0.64
CA LEU A 121 4.21 -24.21 -1.26
C LEU A 121 5.34 -24.41 -0.24
N ARG A 122 5.11 -24.01 1.02
CA ARG A 122 6.11 -23.95 2.09
C ARG A 122 5.83 -24.92 3.25
N GLU A 123 5.08 -25.99 2.99
CA GLU A 123 4.79 -27.03 3.98
C GLU A 123 5.54 -28.34 3.70
N GLY A 124 5.72 -29.14 4.76
CA GLY A 124 6.14 -30.53 4.71
C GLY A 124 7.63 -30.79 4.51
N SER A 125 7.98 -32.09 4.47
CA SER A 125 9.36 -32.56 4.27
C SER A 125 10.01 -32.02 2.99
N PRO A 126 9.32 -31.94 1.83
CA PRO A 126 9.91 -31.37 0.63
C PRO A 126 10.36 -29.91 0.79
N TRP A 127 9.62 -29.07 1.52
CA TRP A 127 10.04 -27.70 1.81
C TRP A 127 11.24 -27.67 2.77
N THR A 128 11.26 -28.55 3.76
CA THR A 128 12.40 -28.68 4.69
C THR A 128 13.69 -28.99 3.94
N LYS A 129 13.66 -30.00 3.05
CA LYS A 129 14.79 -30.35 2.18
C LYS A 129 15.17 -29.23 1.22
N PHE A 130 14.18 -28.49 0.70
CA PHE A 130 14.43 -27.32 -0.13
C PHE A 130 15.22 -26.26 0.64
N LYS A 131 14.85 -25.96 1.89
CA LYS A 131 15.56 -24.99 2.71
C LYS A 131 17.02 -25.41 2.96
N GLU A 132 17.22 -26.67 3.35
CA GLU A 132 18.55 -27.23 3.61
C GLU A 132 19.46 -27.15 2.38
N ARG A 133 18.98 -27.64 1.23
CA ARG A 133 19.76 -27.68 -0.03
C ARG A 133 20.17 -26.29 -0.52
N ASN A 134 19.28 -25.32 -0.36
CA ASN A 134 19.47 -23.96 -0.90
C ASN A 134 20.01 -22.98 0.14
N GLY A 135 20.34 -23.40 1.36
CA GLY A 135 20.79 -22.49 2.42
C GLY A 135 19.79 -21.37 2.70
N TYR A 136 18.49 -21.69 2.70
CA TYR A 136 17.41 -20.70 2.82
C TYR A 136 17.41 -20.06 4.21
N ARG A 137 17.45 -18.72 4.26
CA ARG A 137 17.49 -17.92 5.50
C ARG A 137 16.20 -17.18 5.81
N GLY A 138 15.34 -16.98 4.84
CA GLY A 138 14.05 -16.32 5.03
C GLY A 138 13.48 -15.73 3.76
N LEU A 139 12.32 -15.09 3.87
CA LEU A 139 11.74 -14.30 2.79
C LEU A 139 11.11 -13.00 3.27
N ILE A 140 11.08 -12.04 2.36
CA ILE A 140 10.21 -10.87 2.40
C ILE A 140 9.18 -11.02 1.29
N ARG A 141 7.89 -10.89 1.56
CA ARG A 141 6.80 -11.02 0.58
C ARG A 141 5.99 -9.74 0.51
N SER A 142 5.89 -9.17 -0.69
CA SER A 142 4.91 -8.15 -1.05
C SER A 142 3.68 -8.83 -1.65
N LEU A 143 2.48 -8.46 -1.17
CA LEU A 143 1.22 -8.80 -1.81
C LEU A 143 0.80 -7.66 -2.74
N GLU A 144 0.58 -7.98 -4.00
CA GLU A 144 0.16 -7.02 -5.02
C GLU A 144 -1.18 -7.40 -5.64
N LEU A 145 -1.96 -6.37 -5.93
CA LEU A 145 -3.35 -6.49 -6.35
C LEU A 145 -3.59 -5.53 -7.50
N THR A 146 -4.00 -6.05 -8.65
CA THR A 146 -4.46 -5.24 -9.77
C THR A 146 -5.81 -5.74 -10.27
N LEU A 147 -6.52 -4.89 -11.00
CA LEU A 147 -7.77 -5.23 -11.67
C LEU A 147 -7.61 -5.03 -13.18
N GLY A 148 -7.77 -6.11 -13.95
CA GLY A 148 -7.67 -6.11 -15.41
C GLY A 148 -8.97 -6.51 -16.10
N GLY A 149 -8.92 -6.71 -17.42
CA GLY A 149 -10.06 -7.20 -18.20
C GLY A 149 -10.56 -8.59 -17.79
N HIS A 150 -9.68 -9.40 -17.18
CA HIS A 150 -9.99 -10.75 -16.69
C HIS A 150 -10.24 -10.79 -15.17
N GLY A 151 -10.67 -9.68 -14.57
CA GLY A 151 -10.95 -9.59 -13.13
C GLY A 151 -9.73 -9.27 -12.27
N TRP A 152 -9.82 -9.63 -10.99
CA TRP A 152 -8.78 -9.39 -9.99
C TRP A 152 -7.56 -10.26 -10.25
N HIS A 153 -6.37 -9.67 -10.10
CA HIS A 153 -5.08 -10.34 -10.26
C HIS A 153 -4.22 -10.17 -9.01
N PRO A 154 -4.46 -10.98 -7.95
CA PRO A 154 -3.56 -11.07 -6.82
C PRO A 154 -2.30 -11.83 -7.21
N HIS A 155 -1.15 -11.30 -6.85
CA HIS A 155 0.13 -11.96 -7.04
C HIS A 155 1.09 -11.53 -5.94
N THR A 156 2.19 -12.25 -5.78
CA THR A 156 3.20 -11.93 -4.78
C THR A 156 4.57 -11.76 -5.43
N HIS A 157 5.28 -10.73 -5.01
CA HIS A 157 6.71 -10.58 -5.24
C HIS A 157 7.44 -10.88 -3.95
N GLU A 158 8.29 -11.89 -3.98
CA GLU A 158 9.01 -12.37 -2.82
C GLU A 158 10.50 -12.25 -3.02
N LEU A 159 11.22 -11.80 -2.00
CA LEU A 159 12.67 -11.80 -1.94
C LEU A 159 13.09 -12.93 -1.02
N TRP A 160 13.62 -14.01 -1.59
CA TRP A 160 14.10 -15.17 -0.84
C TRP A 160 15.60 -15.04 -0.62
N VAL A 161 16.04 -15.09 0.64
CA VAL A 161 17.46 -15.09 0.97
C VAL A 161 17.96 -16.53 1.01
N VAL A 162 18.92 -16.85 0.16
CA VAL A 162 19.44 -18.21 -0.07
C VAL A 162 20.96 -18.20 -0.24
N GLY A 163 21.58 -19.38 -0.24
CA GLY A 163 23.02 -19.52 -0.47
C GLY A 163 23.46 -19.00 -1.85
N SER A 164 24.66 -18.42 -1.92
CA SER A 164 25.23 -17.88 -3.17
C SER A 164 25.45 -18.94 -4.26
N HIS A 165 25.49 -20.23 -3.90
CA HIS A 165 25.60 -21.35 -4.85
C HIS A 165 24.29 -21.68 -5.58
N VAL A 166 23.17 -21.08 -5.20
CA VAL A 166 21.86 -21.37 -5.79
C VAL A 166 21.80 -20.87 -7.24
N ASP A 167 21.38 -21.77 -8.13
CA ASP A 167 20.98 -21.45 -9.49
C ASP A 167 19.48 -21.11 -9.55
N ALA A 168 19.17 -19.94 -10.13
CA ALA A 168 17.81 -19.41 -10.21
C ALA A 168 16.89 -20.23 -11.13
N GLU A 169 17.41 -20.78 -12.23
CA GLU A 169 16.62 -21.59 -13.17
C GLU A 169 16.30 -22.96 -12.57
N VAL A 170 17.27 -23.60 -11.92
CA VAL A 170 17.05 -24.85 -11.18
C VAL A 170 16.04 -24.65 -10.04
N MET A 171 16.13 -23.51 -9.35
CA MET A 171 15.13 -23.12 -8.35
C MET A 171 13.76 -22.93 -8.98
N LYS A 172 13.66 -22.27 -10.14
CA LYS A 172 12.42 -22.00 -10.86
C LYS A 172 11.68 -23.28 -11.21
N GLU A 173 12.35 -24.29 -11.75
CA GLU A 173 11.73 -25.59 -12.03
C GLU A 173 11.14 -26.24 -10.77
N THR A 174 11.89 -26.17 -9.67
CA THR A 174 11.47 -26.74 -8.38
C THR A 174 10.26 -26.00 -7.82
N VAL A 175 10.31 -24.66 -7.83
CA VAL A 175 9.22 -23.79 -7.34
C VAL A 175 7.99 -23.94 -8.22
N LEU A 176 8.13 -23.97 -9.55
CA LEU A 176 7.02 -24.15 -10.49
C LEU A 176 6.28 -25.46 -10.24
N ARG A 177 6.99 -26.57 -10.11
CA ARG A 177 6.38 -27.88 -9.82
C ARG A 177 5.59 -27.86 -8.50
N ARG A 178 6.15 -27.25 -7.46
CA ARG A 178 5.50 -27.13 -6.15
C ARG A 178 4.30 -26.17 -6.21
N TRP A 179 4.45 -25.06 -6.91
CA TRP A 179 3.40 -24.05 -7.06
C TRP A 179 2.20 -24.60 -7.82
N LYS A 180 2.44 -25.33 -8.92
CA LYS A 180 1.41 -26.07 -9.67
C LYS A 180 0.58 -26.98 -8.76
N SER A 181 1.25 -27.84 -7.98
CA SER A 181 0.58 -28.74 -7.04
C SER A 181 -0.17 -27.99 -5.93
N SER A 182 0.40 -26.88 -5.44
CA SER A 182 -0.19 -26.07 -4.38
C SER A 182 -1.44 -25.34 -4.86
N CYS A 183 -1.39 -24.73 -6.05
CA CYS A 183 -2.53 -24.07 -6.69
C CYS A 183 -3.66 -25.07 -7.01
N ALA A 184 -3.33 -26.26 -7.53
CA ALA A 184 -4.33 -27.29 -7.78
C ALA A 184 -5.05 -27.71 -6.49
N ARG A 185 -4.30 -27.96 -5.41
CA ARG A 185 -4.86 -28.29 -4.09
C ARG A 185 -5.64 -27.14 -3.44
N ALA A 186 -5.39 -25.90 -3.84
CA ALA A 186 -6.11 -24.72 -3.36
C ALA A 186 -7.31 -24.35 -4.24
N GLY A 187 -7.56 -25.06 -5.35
CA GLY A 187 -8.64 -24.77 -6.28
C GLY A 187 -8.37 -23.59 -7.23
N LEU A 188 -7.10 -23.20 -7.42
CA LEU A 188 -6.67 -22.14 -8.33
C LEU A 188 -6.27 -22.66 -9.73
N LEU A 189 -6.06 -23.97 -9.86
CA LEU A 189 -5.64 -24.62 -11.10
C LEU A 189 -6.42 -25.92 -11.28
N ASP A 190 -7.14 -26.04 -12.39
CA ASP A 190 -7.75 -27.28 -12.84
C ASP A 190 -6.72 -28.08 -13.64
N LEU A 191 -6.32 -29.25 -13.11
CA LEU A 191 -5.38 -30.13 -13.79
C LEU A 191 -6.02 -30.88 -14.98
N GLY A 192 -7.34 -30.89 -15.09
CA GLY A 192 -8.08 -31.42 -16.25
C GLY A 192 -8.08 -30.49 -17.45
N ASP A 193 -7.85 -29.19 -17.26
CA ASP A 193 -7.76 -28.20 -18.34
C ASP A 193 -6.31 -28.08 -18.84
N ALA A 194 -6.01 -28.79 -19.93
CA ALA A 194 -4.69 -28.80 -20.55
C ALA A 194 -4.22 -27.39 -21.00
N ALA A 195 -5.14 -26.53 -21.44
CA ALA A 195 -4.79 -25.18 -21.88
C ALA A 195 -4.43 -24.29 -20.69
N GLN A 196 -5.19 -24.39 -19.59
CA GLN A 196 -4.90 -23.67 -18.35
C GLN A 196 -3.56 -24.14 -17.75
N VAL A 197 -3.30 -25.45 -17.74
CA VAL A 197 -2.03 -26.01 -17.28
C VAL A 197 -0.84 -25.51 -18.11
N ALA A 198 -0.94 -25.51 -19.44
CA ALA A 198 0.12 -25.02 -20.31
C ALA A 198 0.40 -23.53 -20.07
N ALA A 199 -0.65 -22.71 -19.93
CA ALA A 199 -0.51 -21.28 -19.61
C ALA A 199 0.09 -21.07 -18.21
N PHE A 200 -0.28 -21.89 -17.22
CA PHE A 200 0.28 -21.86 -15.87
C PHE A 200 1.78 -22.13 -15.91
N GLU A 201 2.21 -23.19 -16.59
CA GLU A 201 3.62 -23.57 -16.67
C GLU A 201 4.48 -22.51 -17.36
N ALA A 202 3.91 -21.77 -18.31
CA ALA A 202 4.59 -20.69 -19.01
C ALA A 202 4.70 -19.38 -18.20
N HIS A 203 3.77 -19.10 -17.27
CA HIS A 203 3.58 -17.75 -16.74
C HIS A 203 3.39 -17.63 -15.22
N ALA A 204 3.11 -18.71 -14.50
CA ALA A 204 2.74 -18.64 -13.08
C ALA A 204 3.93 -18.32 -12.14
N VAL A 205 5.16 -18.61 -12.57
CA VAL A 205 6.38 -18.42 -11.78
C VAL A 205 7.45 -17.73 -12.60
N ASP A 206 7.93 -16.60 -12.09
CA ASP A 206 9.12 -15.91 -12.61
C ASP A 206 10.16 -15.79 -11.49
N ILE A 207 11.41 -16.14 -11.77
CA ILE A 207 12.50 -16.11 -10.79
C ILE A 207 13.70 -15.37 -11.36
N LYS A 208 14.24 -14.43 -10.59
CA LYS A 208 15.48 -13.72 -10.88
C LYS A 208 16.46 -13.87 -9.72
N GLY A 209 17.61 -14.50 -9.96
CA GLY A 209 18.71 -14.56 -8.99
C GLY A 209 19.46 -13.24 -8.87
N TRP A 210 20.33 -13.12 -7.85
CA TRP A 210 21.16 -11.94 -7.60
C TRP A 210 20.39 -10.60 -7.65
N CYS A 211 19.20 -10.60 -7.05
CA CYS A 211 18.31 -9.44 -7.02
C CYS A 211 18.90 -8.35 -6.13
N THR A 212 19.08 -7.16 -6.69
CA THR A 212 19.51 -5.97 -5.95
C THR A 212 18.33 -5.29 -5.25
N ALA A 213 18.61 -4.38 -4.31
CA ALA A 213 17.57 -3.54 -3.72
C ALA A 213 16.84 -2.75 -4.81
N SER A 214 17.58 -2.16 -5.76
CA SER A 214 17.01 -1.43 -6.89
C SER A 214 16.08 -2.28 -7.77
N ASP A 215 16.43 -3.55 -8.02
CA ASP A 215 15.57 -4.47 -8.78
C ASP A 215 14.24 -4.74 -8.08
N TYR A 216 14.29 -5.02 -6.77
CA TYR A 216 13.09 -5.28 -5.98
C TYR A 216 12.21 -4.02 -5.87
N LEU A 217 12.84 -2.87 -5.61
CA LEU A 217 12.15 -1.60 -5.47
C LEU A 217 11.55 -1.12 -6.80
N ALA A 218 12.22 -1.34 -7.93
CA ALA A 218 11.66 -1.03 -9.24
C ALA A 218 10.36 -1.82 -9.52
N LYS A 219 10.27 -3.08 -9.08
CA LYS A 219 9.03 -3.87 -9.17
C LYS A 219 7.93 -3.36 -8.26
N GLN A 220 8.30 -3.01 -7.02
CA GLN A 220 7.39 -2.36 -6.10
C GLN A 220 6.88 -1.02 -6.64
N ASP A 221 7.72 -0.24 -7.33
CA ASP A 221 7.33 1.04 -7.90
C ASP A 221 6.43 0.91 -9.15
N ASP A 222 6.69 -0.11 -9.98
CA ASP A 222 5.86 -0.45 -11.15
C ASP A 222 4.40 -0.73 -10.75
N SER A 223 4.19 -1.36 -9.58
CA SER A 223 2.88 -1.65 -8.99
C SER A 223 2.30 -0.48 -8.20
N ARG A 224 3.15 0.39 -7.65
CA ARG A 224 2.77 1.60 -6.89
C ARG A 224 2.11 2.69 -7.70
N ASN A 225 2.32 2.76 -9.02
CA ASN A 225 1.93 3.81 -9.99
C ASN A 225 0.71 4.73 -9.62
N TRP A 226 0.86 5.52 -8.55
CA TRP A 226 -0.05 6.55 -8.05
C TRP A 226 0.63 7.40 -6.95
N GLY A 227 1.29 8.46 -7.40
CA GLY A 227 1.73 9.64 -6.63
C GLY A 227 1.70 10.85 -7.56
N VAL A 228 1.73 12.08 -7.05
CA VAL A 228 1.74 13.33 -7.85
C VAL A 228 2.87 13.33 -8.90
N ASP A 229 3.97 12.62 -8.62
CA ASP A 229 5.10 12.45 -9.54
C ASP A 229 4.77 11.62 -10.80
N ALA A 230 3.67 10.86 -10.81
CA ALA A 230 3.22 10.11 -11.98
C ALA A 230 2.61 11.02 -13.07
N GLU A 231 2.31 12.29 -12.77
CA GLU A 231 1.90 13.27 -13.79
C GLU A 231 3.11 13.71 -14.65
N ILE A 232 4.33 13.60 -14.11
CA ILE A 232 5.58 13.97 -14.78
C ILE A 232 6.32 12.74 -15.34
N ALA A 233 6.33 11.62 -14.63
CA ALA A 233 7.11 10.44 -15.01
C ALA A 233 6.50 9.59 -16.16
N LYS A 234 5.21 9.75 -16.49
CA LYS A 234 4.55 8.93 -17.53
C LYS A 234 4.59 9.48 -18.96
N ALA A 235 5.25 10.60 -19.19
CA ALA A 235 5.46 11.10 -20.55
C ALA A 235 6.47 10.24 -21.37
N SER A 236 7.24 9.33 -20.74
CA SER A 236 8.41 8.75 -21.43
C SER A 236 8.63 7.23 -21.36
N THR A 237 7.74 6.38 -20.82
CA THR A 237 8.09 4.95 -20.68
C THR A 237 7.02 3.94 -21.13
N LYS A 238 7.28 3.42 -22.34
CA LYS A 238 6.87 2.14 -22.95
C LYS A 238 5.38 1.92 -23.23
N GLN A 239 5.02 2.21 -24.48
CA GLN A 239 3.94 1.56 -25.22
C GLN A 239 4.02 0.03 -25.07
N GLY A 240 2.90 -0.62 -24.75
CA GLY A 240 2.72 -2.07 -24.88
C GLY A 240 2.13 -2.75 -23.65
N ARG A 241 0.93 -3.30 -23.82
CA ARG A 241 0.08 -4.09 -22.90
C ARG A 241 -0.79 -3.26 -21.96
N ALA A 242 -2.11 -3.51 -22.00
CA ALA A 242 -3.09 -2.97 -21.08
C ALA A 242 -2.80 -3.51 -19.66
N LYS A 243 -1.88 -2.85 -18.94
CA LYS A 243 -1.57 -3.18 -17.55
C LYS A 243 -2.84 -3.04 -16.70
N GLY A 244 -3.07 -4.00 -15.80
CA GLY A 244 -4.15 -3.93 -14.81
C GLY A 244 -4.05 -2.65 -13.98
N LYS A 245 -5.18 -2.17 -13.48
CA LYS A 245 -5.25 -0.95 -12.67
C LYS A 245 -4.98 -1.28 -11.21
N HIS A 246 -4.11 -0.50 -10.57
CA HIS A 246 -3.97 -0.52 -9.11
C HIS A 246 -5.28 -0.04 -8.45
N PRO A 247 -5.69 -0.54 -7.28
CA PRO A 247 -6.92 -0.15 -6.59
C PRO A 247 -7.09 1.37 -6.38
N PHE A 248 -6.02 2.12 -6.15
CA PHE A 248 -6.10 3.59 -6.10
C PHE A 248 -6.48 4.25 -7.44
N GLY A 249 -6.21 3.60 -8.57
CA GLY A 249 -6.72 4.01 -9.88
C GLY A 249 -8.24 3.91 -9.98
N LEU A 250 -8.88 2.99 -9.25
CA LEU A 250 -10.34 2.88 -9.18
C LEU A 250 -10.97 4.09 -8.48
N LEU A 251 -10.29 4.66 -7.48
CA LEU A 251 -10.73 5.88 -6.81
C LEU A 251 -10.72 7.10 -7.74
N LYS A 252 -9.79 7.15 -8.70
CA LYS A 252 -9.76 8.19 -9.73
C LYS A 252 -10.96 8.06 -10.66
N LEU A 253 -11.20 6.85 -11.18
CA LEU A 253 -12.36 6.57 -12.03
C LEU A 253 -13.68 6.88 -11.32
N TYR A 254 -13.80 6.50 -10.04
CA TYR A 254 -14.96 6.84 -9.23
C TYR A 254 -15.17 8.36 -9.10
N GLN A 255 -14.08 9.11 -8.90
CA GLN A 255 -14.14 10.58 -8.87
C GLN A 255 -14.56 11.19 -10.22
N GLU A 256 -14.26 10.50 -11.33
CA GLU A 256 -14.69 10.85 -12.69
C GLU A 256 -16.11 10.37 -13.02
N GLY A 257 -16.80 9.72 -12.07
CA GLY A 257 -18.20 9.32 -12.18
C GLY A 257 -18.45 7.81 -12.31
N ASP A 258 -17.40 6.98 -12.43
CA ASP A 258 -17.53 5.53 -12.57
C ASP A 258 -17.96 4.86 -11.24
N GLN A 259 -19.26 4.63 -11.09
CA GLN A 259 -19.82 3.97 -9.91
C GLN A 259 -19.36 2.52 -9.77
N LYS A 260 -19.06 1.83 -10.88
CA LYS A 260 -18.56 0.45 -10.86
C LYS A 260 -17.17 0.40 -10.24
N ALA A 261 -16.30 1.35 -10.58
CA ALA A 261 -14.99 1.48 -9.94
C ALA A 261 -15.09 1.73 -8.43
N GLY A 262 -16.09 2.50 -7.99
CA GLY A 262 -16.42 2.67 -6.56
C GLY A 262 -16.78 1.34 -5.89
N GLY A 263 -17.69 0.56 -6.49
CA GLY A 263 -18.06 -0.77 -5.99
C GLY A 263 -16.88 -1.75 -5.92
N GLN A 264 -16.01 -1.75 -6.94
CA GLN A 264 -14.79 -2.57 -6.98
C GLN A 264 -13.79 -2.17 -5.90
N PHE A 265 -13.65 -0.87 -5.61
CA PHE A 265 -12.82 -0.41 -4.50
C PHE A 265 -13.38 -0.84 -3.13
N LEU A 266 -14.70 -0.89 -2.96
CA LEU A 266 -15.34 -1.40 -1.75
C LEU A 266 -15.13 -2.91 -1.58
N GLU A 267 -15.27 -3.70 -2.65
CA GLU A 267 -14.92 -5.13 -2.64
C GLU A 267 -13.47 -5.32 -2.20
N TYR A 268 -12.55 -4.56 -2.80
CA TYR A 268 -11.14 -4.56 -2.43
C TYR A 268 -10.90 -4.20 -0.97
N ALA A 269 -11.49 -3.11 -0.48
CA ALA A 269 -11.32 -2.65 0.89
C ALA A 269 -11.80 -3.70 1.90
N ALA A 270 -12.90 -4.40 1.60
CA ALA A 270 -13.42 -5.47 2.43
C ALA A 270 -12.51 -6.71 2.39
N ALA A 271 -12.12 -7.17 1.20
CA ALA A 271 -11.33 -8.39 1.02
C ALA A 271 -9.90 -8.30 1.58
N ILE A 272 -9.31 -7.10 1.57
CA ILE A 272 -7.92 -6.87 2.02
C ILE A 272 -7.81 -6.52 3.52
N HIS A 273 -8.94 -6.38 4.21
CA HIS A 273 -8.97 -6.03 5.62
C HIS A 273 -8.15 -7.02 6.47
N GLY A 274 -7.27 -6.48 7.32
CA GLY A 274 -6.41 -7.28 8.21
C GLY A 274 -5.21 -7.95 7.52
N LYS A 275 -5.08 -7.90 6.19
CA LYS A 275 -3.95 -8.48 5.46
C LYS A 275 -2.73 -7.54 5.51
N ARG A 276 -1.53 -8.10 5.59
CA ARG A 276 -0.27 -7.35 5.55
C ARG A 276 0.16 -7.12 4.10
N GLN A 277 0.61 -5.90 3.78
CA GLN A 277 1.18 -5.62 2.45
C GLN A 277 2.57 -6.23 2.32
N LEU A 278 3.41 -6.05 3.33
CA LEU A 278 4.75 -6.63 3.41
C LEU A 278 4.79 -7.65 4.55
N TYR A 279 5.29 -8.84 4.26
CA TYR A 279 5.45 -9.93 5.22
C TYR A 279 6.91 -10.34 5.30
N TRP A 280 7.41 -10.55 6.52
CA TRP A 280 8.73 -11.11 6.78
C TRP A 280 8.55 -12.50 7.39
N SER A 281 9.34 -13.48 6.95
CA SER A 281 9.37 -14.78 7.62
C SER A 281 9.90 -14.65 9.05
N PRO A 282 9.43 -15.49 10.00
CA PRO A 282 9.90 -15.47 11.38
C PRO A 282 11.43 -15.50 11.49
N GLY A 283 12.00 -14.65 12.36
CA GLY A 283 13.44 -14.55 12.63
C GLY A 283 14.26 -13.77 11.60
N LEU A 284 13.72 -13.46 10.41
CA LEU A 284 14.51 -12.74 9.39
C LEU A 284 14.85 -11.31 9.81
N LYS A 285 13.92 -10.60 10.45
CA LYS A 285 14.17 -9.24 10.94
C LYS A 285 15.30 -9.19 11.98
N ASP A 286 15.33 -10.17 12.88
CA ASP A 286 16.39 -10.28 13.91
C ASP A 286 17.76 -10.53 13.27
N LEU A 287 17.82 -11.39 12.25
CA LEU A 287 19.05 -11.65 11.50
C LEU A 287 19.57 -10.39 10.79
N VAL A 288 18.67 -9.59 10.19
CA VAL A 288 19.01 -8.37 9.45
C VAL A 288 19.31 -7.19 10.39
N GLY A 289 18.82 -7.22 11.63
CA GLY A 289 18.89 -6.09 12.56
C GLY A 289 17.83 -5.01 12.26
N VAL A 290 16.62 -5.42 11.86
CA VAL A 290 15.48 -4.53 11.63
C VAL A 290 14.51 -4.61 12.81
N ASN A 291 14.11 -3.46 13.35
CA ASN A 291 13.11 -3.41 14.43
C ASN A 291 11.74 -3.91 13.93
N ASP A 292 11.07 -4.75 14.72
CA ASP A 292 9.73 -5.25 14.37
C ASP A 292 8.62 -4.26 14.75
N LEU A 293 8.59 -3.14 14.04
CA LEU A 293 7.55 -2.12 14.20
C LEU A 293 6.31 -2.45 13.37
N THR A 294 5.14 -2.19 13.94
CA THR A 294 3.84 -2.21 13.26
C THR A 294 3.72 -1.05 12.25
N ASP A 295 2.81 -1.17 11.28
CA ASP A 295 2.54 -0.06 10.34
C ASP A 295 2.05 1.22 11.05
N LYS A 296 1.48 1.09 12.25
CA LYS A 296 1.10 2.24 13.07
C LYS A 296 2.33 2.96 13.62
N GLU A 297 3.23 2.23 14.26
CA GLU A 297 4.49 2.78 14.79
C GLU A 297 5.34 3.36 13.65
N VAL A 298 5.47 2.62 12.54
CA VAL A 298 6.14 3.11 11.33
C VAL A 298 5.46 4.32 10.71
N ASN A 299 4.18 4.59 10.97
CA ASN A 299 3.53 5.80 10.45
C ASN A 299 3.60 6.98 11.43
N GLU A 300 3.71 6.70 12.74
CA GLU A 300 3.74 7.69 13.81
C GLU A 300 5.15 8.20 14.11
N GLU A 301 6.19 7.43 13.77
CA GLU A 301 7.58 7.85 13.94
C GLU A 301 7.85 9.22 13.28
N GLU A 302 8.29 10.20 14.05
CA GLU A 302 8.71 11.51 13.58
C GLU A 302 10.22 11.48 13.37
N ARG A 303 10.68 11.79 12.15
CA ARG A 303 12.10 11.77 11.79
C ARG A 303 12.65 13.14 11.39
N GLU A 304 11.77 14.13 11.21
CA GLU A 304 12.12 15.46 10.73
C GLU A 304 11.89 16.49 11.84
N ALA A 305 12.85 17.37 12.05
CA ALA A 305 12.65 18.56 12.85
C ALA A 305 11.79 19.55 12.05
N ALA A 306 10.68 20.00 12.64
CA ALA A 306 9.82 21.01 12.06
C ALA A 306 9.36 22.00 13.13
N ASP A 307 9.30 23.28 12.77
CA ASP A 307 8.87 24.33 13.67
C ASP A 307 7.35 24.36 13.74
N LEU A 308 6.80 24.34 14.95
CA LEU A 308 5.38 24.60 15.17
C LEU A 308 5.10 26.08 14.90
N LEU A 309 4.41 26.38 13.80
CA LEU A 309 4.01 27.74 13.45
C LEU A 309 2.83 28.23 14.30
N GLY A 310 1.91 27.32 14.65
CA GLY A 310 0.76 27.64 15.47
C GLY A 310 -0.27 26.51 15.57
N LEU A 311 -1.29 26.76 16.40
CA LEU A 311 -2.39 25.83 16.67
C LEU A 311 -3.69 26.38 16.10
N LEU A 312 -4.39 25.55 15.33
CA LEU A 312 -5.75 25.76 14.88
C LEU A 312 -6.69 25.17 15.93
N ASP A 313 -7.67 25.96 16.38
CA ASP A 313 -8.75 25.45 17.23
C ASP A 313 -9.71 24.55 16.42
N LEU A 314 -10.70 23.96 17.10
CA LEU A 314 -11.67 23.07 16.46
C LEU A 314 -12.56 23.80 15.45
N ALA A 315 -12.86 25.08 15.67
CA ALA A 315 -13.67 25.89 14.77
C ALA A 315 -12.94 26.19 13.46
N ASP A 316 -11.67 26.57 13.55
CA ASP A 316 -10.78 26.77 12.41
C ASP A 316 -10.59 25.49 11.63
N TRP A 317 -10.31 24.39 12.31
CA TRP A 317 -10.17 23.11 11.64
C TRP A 317 -11.47 22.68 10.94
N TRP A 318 -12.62 22.94 11.56
CA TRP A 318 -13.91 22.64 10.95
C TRP A 318 -14.15 23.44 9.67
N LEU A 319 -13.75 24.71 9.62
CA LEU A 319 -13.79 25.53 8.41
C LEU A 319 -12.83 25.04 7.33
N ILE A 320 -11.58 24.79 7.72
CA ILE A 320 -10.51 24.37 6.80
C ILE A 320 -10.84 23.03 6.16
N ARG A 321 -11.37 22.06 6.92
CA ARG A 321 -11.64 20.70 6.41
C ARG A 321 -12.83 20.60 5.46
N LYS A 322 -13.64 21.66 5.27
CA LYS A 322 -14.75 21.69 4.31
C LYS A 322 -14.27 21.55 2.86
N SER A 323 -13.04 22.00 2.56
CA SER A 323 -12.50 21.97 1.21
C SER A 323 -11.05 21.47 1.20
N PRO A 324 -10.69 20.50 0.35
CA PRO A 324 -9.29 20.11 0.14
C PRO A 324 -8.41 21.29 -0.27
N ARG A 325 -8.97 22.29 -0.96
CA ARG A 325 -8.23 23.49 -1.39
C ARG A 325 -7.83 24.38 -0.21
N HIS A 326 -8.67 24.50 0.82
CA HIS A 326 -8.33 25.26 2.02
C HIS A 326 -7.18 24.58 2.76
N LYS A 327 -7.25 23.25 2.91
CA LYS A 327 -6.17 22.47 3.52
C LYS A 327 -4.83 22.65 2.79
N ALA A 328 -4.84 22.59 1.47
CA ALA A 328 -3.64 22.81 0.66
C ALA A 328 -3.13 24.25 0.80
N LYS A 329 -4.04 25.25 0.76
CA LYS A 329 -3.66 26.67 0.85
C LYS A 329 -2.95 26.99 2.17
N ILE A 330 -3.41 26.46 3.30
CA ILE A 330 -2.75 26.63 4.60
C ILE A 330 -1.32 26.08 4.58
N LEU A 331 -1.09 24.89 4.02
CA LEU A 331 0.26 24.31 3.91
C LEU A 331 1.15 25.14 3.00
N ASN A 332 0.64 25.58 1.83
CA ASN A 332 1.39 26.46 0.94
C ASN A 332 1.75 27.80 1.60
N LEU A 333 0.88 28.33 2.48
CA LEU A 333 1.16 29.55 3.25
C LEU A 333 2.22 29.29 4.34
N ALA A 334 2.18 28.13 4.99
CA ALA A 334 3.18 27.70 5.96
C ALA A 334 4.58 27.52 5.33
N GLU A 335 4.65 27.00 4.10
CA GLU A 335 5.89 26.82 3.33
C GLU A 335 6.46 28.15 2.81
N SER A 336 5.59 29.14 2.60
CA SER A 336 5.99 30.47 2.13
C SER A 336 6.54 31.35 3.26
N ASN A 337 7.26 32.42 2.89
CA ASN A 337 7.71 33.46 3.83
C ASN A 337 6.58 34.16 4.60
N GLY A 338 5.31 33.92 4.27
CA GLY A 338 4.15 34.48 4.97
C GLY A 338 3.88 33.86 6.35
N GLY A 339 4.30 32.62 6.59
CA GLY A 339 4.23 31.94 7.89
C GLY A 339 2.85 31.98 8.56
N TRP A 340 2.83 31.96 9.90
CA TRP A 340 1.60 31.97 10.70
C TRP A 340 0.68 33.18 10.47
N PRO A 341 1.16 34.44 10.34
CA PRO A 341 0.29 35.58 10.09
C PRO A 341 -0.56 35.44 8.82
N ALA A 342 0.04 34.95 7.72
CA ALA A 342 -0.69 34.75 6.46
C ALA A 342 -1.76 33.65 6.58
N ILE A 343 -1.51 32.63 7.40
CA ILE A 343 -2.49 31.59 7.73
C ILE A 343 -3.67 32.21 8.50
N GLN A 344 -3.41 33.05 9.49
CA GLN A 344 -4.45 33.73 10.26
C GLN A 344 -5.32 34.66 9.38
N ASP A 345 -4.71 35.39 8.46
CA ASP A 345 -5.44 36.21 7.47
C ASP A 345 -6.37 35.37 6.59
N PHE A 346 -5.86 34.23 6.09
CA PHE A 346 -6.68 33.33 5.30
C PHE A 346 -7.86 32.77 6.11
N ILE A 347 -7.65 32.38 7.36
CA ILE A 347 -8.72 31.90 8.25
C ILE A 347 -9.75 32.99 8.50
N ARG A 348 -9.33 34.23 8.78
CA ARG A 348 -10.23 35.38 8.90
C ARG A 348 -11.07 35.56 7.64
N SER A 349 -10.48 35.42 6.46
CA SER A 349 -11.21 35.52 5.21
C SER A 349 -12.25 34.41 5.05
N LEU A 350 -11.96 33.18 5.46
CA LEU A 350 -12.92 32.07 5.44
C LEU A 350 -14.10 32.31 6.39
N ARG A 351 -13.84 32.85 7.59
CA ARG A 351 -14.87 33.20 8.58
C ARG A 351 -15.79 34.31 8.04
N ALA A 352 -15.23 35.33 7.39
CA ALA A 352 -16.01 36.44 6.82
C ALA A 352 -16.97 36.04 5.70
N HIS A 353 -16.66 34.94 4.98
CA HIS A 353 -17.49 34.42 3.89
C HIS A 353 -18.43 33.29 4.33
N GLN A 354 -18.57 33.02 5.63
CA GLN A 354 -19.55 32.05 6.10
C GLN A 354 -20.98 32.61 6.02
N PRO A 355 -21.94 31.87 5.44
CA PRO A 355 -23.34 32.22 5.54
C PRO A 355 -23.81 32.13 7.01
N ALA A 356 -24.58 33.11 7.46
CA ALA A 356 -25.00 33.31 8.86
C ALA A 356 -25.78 32.13 9.50
N HIS A 357 -26.16 31.11 8.72
CA HIS A 357 -26.98 29.97 9.17
C HIS A 357 -26.18 28.69 9.47
N GLU A 358 -24.85 28.69 9.25
CA GLU A 358 -23.98 27.56 9.60
C GLU A 358 -23.26 27.83 10.93
N ALA A 359 -23.98 27.62 12.05
CA ALA A 359 -23.38 27.65 13.37
C ALA A 359 -22.24 26.60 13.47
N LEU A 360 -21.13 26.98 14.10
CA LEU A 360 -20.07 26.05 14.44
C LEU A 360 -20.65 24.93 15.32
N PRO A 361 -20.28 23.66 15.11
CA PRO A 361 -20.70 22.61 16.03
C PRO A 361 -20.19 22.96 17.44
N GLU A 362 -21.08 22.91 18.42
CA GLU A 362 -20.69 23.00 19.83
C GLU A 362 -19.77 21.82 20.20
N PRO A 363 -18.82 22.05 21.13
CA PRO A 363 -17.67 21.18 21.39
C PRO A 363 -17.99 19.71 21.68
#